data_AF-A0A6B3G1T0-F1
#
_entry.id   AF-A0A6B3G1T0-F1
#
_cell.length_a   1.000
_cell.length_b   1.000
_cell.length_c   1.000
_cell.angle_alpha   90.00
_cell.angle_beta   90.00
_cell.angle_gamma   90.00
#
_symmetry.space_group_name_H-M   'P 1'
#
loop_
_entity.id
_entity.type
_entity.pdbx_description
1 polymer ?
#
loop_
_entity_poly.entity_id
_entity_poly.type
_entity_poly.pdbx_seq_one_letter_code
_entity_poly.pdbx_strand_id
1 'polypeptide(L)'
;ATRPLLLGTYTSEAGGGTGIGTAAYDTTTGAITPGPVITGVDNPSYLALHPSGSTVYAVAEQEAGAVTAVGIAPDGTYEVLGSRPTGG
;
A
#
# COMPACT_ATOMS: atom_id res chain seq x y z
N ALA A 1 -1.27 -1.01 21.64
CA ALA A 1 -2.53 -1.35 20.92
C ALA A 1 -2.17 -1.62 19.48
N THR A 2 -2.76 -2.62 18.85
CA THR A 2 -2.37 -3.02 17.49
C THR A 2 -3.01 -2.12 16.44
N ARG A 3 -2.22 -1.65 15.47
CA ARG A 3 -2.66 -0.81 14.35
C ARG A 3 -2.21 -1.42 13.02
N PRO A 4 -2.97 -1.22 11.94
CA PRO A 4 -2.49 -1.56 10.61
C PRO A 4 -1.30 -0.68 10.21
N LEU A 5 -0.34 -1.28 9.52
CA LEU A 5 0.83 -0.65 8.93
C LEU A 5 0.87 -0.99 7.45
N LEU A 6 1.01 0.03 6.61
CA LEU A 6 1.22 -0.12 5.17
C LEU A 6 2.63 0.38 4.83
N LEU A 7 3.35 -0.36 4.00
CA LEU A 7 4.73 -0.08 3.62
C LEU A 7 4.80 0.14 2.12
N GLY A 8 5.30 1.32 1.72
CA GLY A 8 5.68 1.59 0.35
C GLY A 8 6.95 0.84 -0.04
N THR A 9 7.07 0.48 -1.32
CA THR A 9 8.23 -0.27 -1.84
C THR A 9 8.57 0.17 -3.26
N TYR A 10 9.78 -0.17 -3.69
CA TYR A 10 10.13 -0.20 -5.11
C TYR A 10 10.09 -1.66 -5.58
N THR A 11 9.26 -1.94 -6.58
CA THR A 11 9.13 -3.28 -7.17
C THR A 11 10.12 -3.53 -8.30
N SER A 12 10.70 -2.46 -8.85
CA SER A 12 11.74 -2.53 -9.88
C SER A 12 13.16 -2.78 -9.34
N GLU A 13 13.39 -2.60 -8.04
CA GLU A 13 14.71 -2.70 -7.43
C GLU A 13 15.06 -4.14 -7.01
N ALA A 14 16.33 -4.51 -7.17
CA ALA A 14 16.81 -5.82 -6.72
C ALA A 14 16.74 -5.92 -5.18
N GLY A 15 16.00 -6.92 -4.68
CA GLY A 15 15.71 -7.05 -3.25
C GLY A 15 14.60 -6.11 -2.75
N GLY A 16 13.89 -5.43 -3.67
CA GLY A 16 12.73 -4.62 -3.39
C GLY A 16 11.47 -5.41 -3.04
N GLY A 17 10.36 -4.70 -2.91
CA GLY A 17 9.05 -5.30 -2.61
C GLY A 17 8.39 -5.89 -3.86
N THR A 18 7.24 -6.56 -3.67
CA THR A 18 6.39 -7.05 -4.77
C THR A 18 5.06 -6.31 -4.87
N GLY A 19 4.95 -5.17 -4.17
CA GLY A 19 3.75 -4.35 -4.08
C GLY A 19 3.73 -3.57 -2.76
N ILE A 20 2.53 -3.29 -2.24
CA ILE A 20 2.36 -2.62 -0.94
C ILE A 20 2.48 -3.67 0.17
N GLY A 21 3.46 -3.51 1.05
CA GLY A 21 3.58 -4.37 2.23
C GLY A 21 2.50 -4.05 3.25
N THR A 22 1.95 -5.07 3.92
CA THR A 22 1.03 -4.88 5.05
C THR A 22 1.59 -5.55 6.30
N ALA A 23 1.28 -4.98 7.45
CA ALA A 23 1.66 -5.53 8.73
C ALA A 23 0.73 -5.06 9.85
N ALA A 24 0.78 -5.77 10.98
CA ALA A 24 0.25 -5.30 12.24
C ALA A 24 1.40 -4.70 13.07
N TYR A 25 1.21 -3.48 13.57
CA TYR A 25 2.15 -2.78 14.44
C TYR A 25 1.58 -2.69 15.86
N ASP A 26 2.25 -3.32 16.83
CA ASP A 26 1.92 -3.15 18.24
C ASP A 26 2.59 -1.90 18.80
N THR A 27 1.80 -0.86 19.05
CA THR A 27 2.30 0.41 19.59
C THR A 27 2.80 0.31 21.03
N THR A 28 2.54 -0.80 21.74
CA THR A 28 2.99 -0.98 23.12
C THR A 28 4.40 -1.56 23.16
N THR A 29 4.69 -2.55 22.32
CA THR A 29 5.96 -3.29 22.31
C THR A 29 6.91 -2.87 21.19
N GLY A 30 6.38 -2.24 20.14
CA GLY A 30 7.11 -1.95 18.91
C GLY A 30 7.17 -3.12 17.93
N ALA A 31 6.55 -4.27 18.25
CA ALA A 31 6.58 -5.44 17.38
C ALA A 31 5.83 -5.18 16.06
N ILE A 32 6.40 -5.68 14.97
CA ILE A 32 5.79 -5.67 13.63
C ILE A 32 5.56 -7.12 13.21
N THR A 33 4.31 -7.46 12.91
CA THR A 33 3.92 -8.79 12.41
C THR A 33 3.54 -8.67 10.94
N PRO A 34 4.25 -9.33 10.00
CA PRO A 34 3.96 -9.25 8.58
C PRO A 34 2.55 -9.77 8.24
N GLY A 35 1.90 -9.09 7.30
CA GLY A 35 0.64 -9.50 6.67
C GLY A 35 0.84 -9.82 5.18
N PRO A 36 -0.26 -9.98 4.42
CA PRO A 36 -0.20 -10.20 2.97
C PRO A 36 0.38 -8.99 2.23
N VAL A 37 0.92 -9.21 1.04
CA VAL A 37 1.32 -8.12 0.13
C VAL A 37 0.17 -7.80 -0.81
N ILE A 38 -0.11 -6.52 -1.02
CA ILE A 38 -1.06 -6.06 -2.04
C ILE A 38 -0.29 -5.92 -3.34
N THR A 39 -0.50 -6.85 -4.25
CA THR A 39 0.15 -6.88 -5.57
C THR A 39 -0.65 -6.06 -6.60
N GLY A 40 -0.10 -5.86 -7.81
CA GLY A 40 -0.77 -5.13 -8.88
C GLY A 40 -0.63 -3.60 -8.81
N VAL A 41 0.31 -3.12 -7.98
CA VAL A 41 0.74 -1.72 -7.94
C VAL A 41 2.25 -1.69 -8.11
N ASP A 42 2.72 -1.12 -9.22
CA ASP A 42 4.15 -1.01 -9.51
C ASP A 42 4.76 0.18 -8.78
N ASN A 43 5.91 -0.05 -8.13
CA ASN A 43 6.65 0.95 -7.36
C ASN A 43 5.77 1.84 -6.47
N PRO A 44 5.05 1.27 -5.48
CA PRO A 44 4.23 2.03 -4.55
C PRO A 44 5.09 2.80 -3.54
N SER A 45 5.79 3.84 -4.00
CA SER A 45 6.76 4.58 -3.17
C SER A 45 6.12 5.49 -2.13
N TYR A 46 4.85 5.88 -2.33
CA TYR A 46 4.11 6.70 -1.38
C TYR A 46 2.64 6.28 -1.26
N LEU A 47 2.12 6.35 -0.02
CA LEU A 47 0.77 5.91 0.33
C LEU A 47 0.05 6.99 1.14
N ALA A 48 -1.22 7.23 0.81
CA ALA A 48 -2.10 8.13 1.56
C ALA A 48 -3.43 7.42 1.90
N LEU A 49 -3.72 7.27 3.19
CA LEU A 49 -4.97 6.70 3.66
C LEU A 49 -6.09 7.74 3.62
N HIS A 50 -7.22 7.40 3.02
CA HIS A 50 -8.43 8.22 3.07
C HIS A 50 -8.93 8.33 4.52
N PRO A 51 -9.49 9.48 4.97
CA PRO A 51 -9.95 9.66 6.35
C PRO A 51 -10.99 8.64 6.84
N SER A 52 -11.74 8.01 5.93
CA SER A 52 -12.68 6.92 6.30
C SER A 52 -11.98 5.61 6.69
N GLY A 53 -10.70 5.46 6.36
CA GLY A 53 -9.93 4.23 6.57
C GLY A 53 -10.23 3.11 5.57
N SER A 54 -11.15 3.32 4.62
CA SER A 54 -11.62 2.27 3.69
C SER A 54 -10.88 2.26 2.36
N THR A 55 -9.96 3.20 2.13
CA THR A 55 -9.24 3.32 0.86
C THR A 55 -7.85 3.89 1.10
N VAL A 56 -6.84 3.31 0.48
CA VAL A 56 -5.50 3.88 0.38
C VAL A 56 -5.21 4.22 -1.08
N TYR A 57 -4.61 5.38 -1.28
CA TYR A 57 -4.11 5.81 -2.57
C TYR A 57 -2.60 5.60 -2.60
N ALA A 58 -2.13 4.88 -3.60
CA ALA A 58 -0.72 4.63 -3.82
C ALA A 58 -0.27 5.35 -5.08
N VAL A 59 0.86 6.06 -5.00
CA VAL A 59 1.59 6.44 -6.21
C VAL A 59 2.03 5.15 -6.90
N ALA A 60 1.86 5.04 -8.21
CA ALA A 60 2.49 4.02 -9.02
C ALA A 60 3.62 4.68 -9.80
N GLU A 61 4.84 4.60 -9.26
CA GLU A 61 5.99 5.35 -9.75
C GLU A 61 6.54 4.72 -11.03
N GLN A 62 6.06 5.25 -12.15
CA GLN A 62 6.41 4.87 -13.51
C GLN A 62 6.63 6.14 -14.34
N GLU A 63 7.24 6.03 -15.51
CA GLU A 63 7.51 7.17 -16.40
C GLU A 63 6.25 8.01 -16.69
N ALA A 64 5.12 7.37 -16.96
CA ALA A 64 3.84 8.06 -17.22
C ALA A 64 3.18 8.63 -15.95
N GLY A 65 3.57 8.16 -14.76
CA GLY A 65 2.95 8.47 -13.48
C GLY A 65 1.49 8.01 -13.35
N ALA A 66 1.15 7.33 -12.25
CA ALA A 66 -0.23 7.02 -11.94
C ALA A 66 -0.52 7.04 -10.44
N VAL A 67 -1.80 7.13 -10.10
CA VAL A 67 -2.32 6.90 -8.74
C VAL A 67 -3.26 5.71 -8.79
N THR A 68 -3.03 4.72 -7.93
CA THR A 68 -3.86 3.53 -7.78
C THR A 68 -4.66 3.62 -6.48
N ALA A 69 -5.97 3.41 -6.58
CA ALA A 69 -6.84 3.28 -5.43
C ALA A 69 -6.95 1.80 -5.01
N VAL A 70 -6.78 1.55 -3.71
CA VAL A 70 -6.94 0.22 -3.11
C VAL A 70 -7.98 0.30 -2.00
N GLY A 71 -9.04 -0.49 -2.12
CA GLY A 71 -10.07 -0.66 -1.10
C GLY A 71 -9.57 -1.51 0.05
N ILE A 72 -9.99 -1.15 1.26
CA ILE A 72 -9.72 -1.89 2.50
C ILE A 72 -11.08 -2.34 3.05
N ALA A 73 -11.33 -3.64 3.00
CA ALA A 73 -12.56 -4.23 3.50
C ALA A 73 -12.54 -4.35 5.04
N PRO A 74 -13.70 -4.39 5.71
CA PRO A 74 -13.78 -4.53 7.17
C PRO A 74 -13.12 -5.81 7.73
N ASP A 75 -13.00 -6.85 6.90
CA ASP A 75 -12.32 -8.11 7.25
C ASP A 75 -10.80 -8.06 7.09
N GLY A 76 -10.26 -6.90 6.68
CA GLY A 76 -8.83 -6.69 6.46
C GLY A 76 -8.33 -7.14 5.10
N THR A 77 -9.21 -7.54 4.17
CA THR A 77 -8.84 -7.82 2.78
C THR A 77 -8.67 -6.53 1.97
N TYR A 78 -7.89 -6.63 0.89
CA TYR A 78 -7.53 -5.51 0.02
C TYR A 78 -7.96 -5.78 -1.41
N GLU A 79 -8.45 -4.75 -2.10
CA GLU A 79 -8.86 -4.84 -3.51
C GLU A 79 -8.30 -3.66 -4.30
N VAL A 80 -7.62 -3.92 -5.41
CA VAL A 80 -7.20 -2.86 -6.34
C VAL A 80 -8.42 -2.39 -7.12
N LEU A 81 -8.88 -1.16 -6.85
CA LEU A 81 -10.09 -0.58 -7.46
C LEU A 81 -9.82 0.02 -8.85
N GLY A 82 -8.57 0.38 -9.11
CA GLY A 82 -8.10 0.86 -10.41
C GLY A 82 -7.09 1.99 -10.30
N SER A 83 -6.52 2.34 -11.44
CA SER A 83 -5.46 3.34 -11.57
C SER A 83 -5.88 4.48 -12.49
N ARG A 84 -5.35 5.67 -12.23
CA ARG A 84 -5.52 6.85 -13.09
C ARG A 84 -4.16 7.51 -13.34
N PRO A 85 -3.86 7.90 -14.59
CA PRO A 85 -2.64 8.63 -14.91
C PRO A 85 -2.63 9.98 -14.18
N THR A 86 -1.44 10.44 -13.77
CA THR A 86 -1.28 11.77 -13.17
C THR A 86 -1.34 12.88 -14.22
N GLY A 87 -0.95 12.58 -15.47
CA GLY A 87 -0.94 13.52 -16.59
C GLY A 87 0.35 14.33 -16.75
N GLY A 88 1.37 14.05 -15.90
CA GLY A 88 2.58 14.86 -15.79
C GLY A 88 2.43 16.00 -14.79
#